data_AF-A0A386REW5-F1
#
_entry.id   AF-A0A386REW5-F1
#
_cell.length_a   1.000
_cell.length_b   1.000
_cell.length_c   1.000
_cell.angle_alpha   90.00
_cell.angle_beta   90.00
_cell.angle_gamma   90.00
#
_symmetry.space_group_name_H-M   'P 1'
#
loop_
_entity.id
_entity.type
_entity.pdbx_description
1 polymer ?
#
loop_
_entity_poly.entity_id
_entity_poly.type
_entity_poly.pdbx_seq_one_letter_code
_entity_poly.pdbx_strand_id
1 'polypeptide(L)'
;MSYAQIAKSIGVSGRTVNQWMDSFKLKGPDALKVHKHNQSYTKEFKLKCIKAYLNGQGSYEQLANKYGLRGSTQLKNWVSKYNSHRRLKNYYPTPEVYKMTRKKTNQQEREEIVKYCGTMI
;
A
#
# COMPACT_ATOMS: atom_id res chain seq x y z
N MET A 1 -15.98 12.70 25.83
CA MET A 1 -14.58 12.77 25.37
C MET A 1 -14.55 13.20 23.91
N SER A 2 -13.75 14.19 23.54
CA SER A 2 -13.59 14.61 22.14
C SER A 2 -12.76 13.59 21.35
N TYR A 3 -12.87 13.60 20.02
CA TYR A 3 -12.02 12.73 19.17
C TYR A 3 -10.53 12.97 19.40
N ALA A 4 -10.12 14.18 19.77
CA ALA A 4 -8.74 14.49 20.12
C ALA A 4 -8.30 13.80 21.43
N GLN A 5 -9.19 13.73 22.43
CA GLN A 5 -8.91 13.03 23.69
C GLN A 5 -8.79 11.51 23.48
N ILE A 6 -9.68 10.93 22.67
CA ILE A 6 -9.63 9.50 22.30
C ILE A 6 -8.37 9.20 21.49
N ALA A 7 -8.04 10.05 20.51
CA ALA A 7 -6.85 9.90 19.70
C ALA A 7 -5.57 9.92 20.56
N LYS A 8 -5.50 10.85 21.53
CA LYS A 8 -4.39 10.96 22.48
C LYS A 8 -4.26 9.72 23.37
N SER A 9 -5.38 9.17 23.89
CA SER A 9 -5.34 7.99 24.77
C SER A 9 -4.89 6.72 24.07
N ILE A 10 -5.13 6.60 22.76
CA ILE A 10 -4.73 5.43 21.96
C ILE A 10 -3.45 5.66 21.12
N GLY A 11 -2.81 6.82 21.26
CA GLY A 11 -1.55 7.14 20.58
C GLY A 11 -1.67 7.31 19.06
N VAL A 12 -2.83 7.72 18.54
CA VAL A 12 -3.03 7.97 17.10
C VAL A 12 -3.38 9.43 16.83
N SER A 13 -3.26 9.86 15.58
CA SER A 13 -3.64 11.22 15.21
C SER A 13 -5.16 11.40 15.25
N GLY A 14 -5.64 12.59 15.61
CA GLY A 14 -7.08 12.92 15.53
C GLY A 14 -7.65 12.77 14.11
N ARG A 15 -6.80 12.96 13.08
CA ARG A 15 -7.16 12.71 11.67
C ARG A 15 -7.47 11.23 11.41
N THR A 16 -6.71 10.32 12.02
CA THR A 16 -6.94 8.87 11.91
C THR A 16 -8.29 8.48 12.50
N VAL A 17 -8.64 9.04 13.67
CA VAL A 17 -9.95 8.79 14.30
C VAL A 17 -11.09 9.32 13.43
N ASN A 18 -10.94 10.51 12.84
CA ASN A 18 -11.94 11.05 11.89
C ASN A 18 -12.09 10.16 10.65
N GLN A 19 -11.00 9.70 10.04
CA GLN A 19 -11.05 8.78 8.89
C GLN A 19 -11.75 7.46 9.22
N TRP A 20 -11.49 6.90 10.40
CA TRP A 20 -12.18 5.70 10.88
C TRP A 20 -13.67 5.95 11.07
N MET A 21 -14.05 7.09 11.66
CA MET A 21 -15.46 7.46 11.83
C MET A 21 -16.17 7.66 10.49
N ASP A 22 -15.55 8.33 9.54
CA ASP A 22 -16.12 8.55 8.19
C ASP A 22 -16.29 7.22 7.45
N SER A 23 -15.29 6.34 7.54
CA SER A 23 -15.34 5.01 6.93
C SER A 23 -16.42 4.14 7.58
N PHE A 24 -16.55 4.20 8.91
CA PHE A 24 -17.57 3.48 9.67
C PHE A 24 -18.98 3.95 9.33
N LYS A 25 -19.20 5.28 9.19
CA LYS A 25 -20.50 5.82 8.76
C LYS A 25 -20.90 5.33 7.36
N LEU A 26 -19.92 5.11 6.48
CA LEU A 26 -20.17 4.72 5.09
C LEU A 26 -20.37 3.21 4.90
N LYS A 27 -19.61 2.37 5.63
CA LYS A 27 -19.55 0.91 5.39
C LYS A 27 -19.74 0.07 6.65
N GLY A 28 -20.08 0.69 7.76
CA GLY A 28 -20.26 0.02 9.04
C GLY A 28 -18.95 -0.59 9.59
N PRO A 29 -19.06 -1.61 10.45
CA PRO A 29 -17.92 -2.27 11.09
C PRO A 29 -16.90 -2.85 10.11
N ASP A 30 -17.34 -3.25 8.93
CA ASP A 30 -16.49 -3.82 7.88
C ASP A 30 -15.42 -2.85 7.38
N ALA A 31 -15.66 -1.54 7.52
CA ALA A 31 -14.69 -0.50 7.15
C ALA A 31 -13.41 -0.51 8.00
N LEU A 32 -13.47 -1.11 9.19
CA LEU A 32 -12.38 -1.15 10.17
C LEU A 32 -11.64 -2.50 10.16
N LYS A 33 -11.95 -3.40 9.23
CA LYS A 33 -11.26 -4.68 9.08
C LYS A 33 -9.79 -4.47 8.72
N VAL A 34 -8.91 -5.18 9.42
CA VAL A 34 -7.47 -5.17 9.13
C VAL A 34 -7.22 -5.97 7.85
N HIS A 35 -6.66 -5.32 6.84
CA HIS A 35 -6.21 -5.99 5.62
C HIS A 35 -4.83 -6.64 5.83
N LYS A 36 -4.77 -7.98 5.77
CA LYS A 36 -3.52 -8.76 5.90
C LYS A 36 -2.58 -8.60 4.70
N HIS A 37 -3.12 -8.28 3.53
CA HIS A 37 -2.37 -8.15 2.27
C HIS A 37 -2.71 -6.85 1.55
N ASN A 38 -1.80 -6.41 0.69
CA ASN A 38 -2.05 -5.27 -0.18
C ASN A 38 -3.14 -5.61 -1.20
N GLN A 39 -4.14 -4.74 -1.33
CA GLN A 39 -5.15 -4.87 -2.36
C GLN A 39 -4.54 -4.55 -3.73
N SER A 40 -4.79 -5.42 -4.71
CA SER A 40 -4.49 -5.16 -6.11
C SER A 40 -5.71 -4.54 -6.77
N TYR A 41 -5.46 -3.53 -7.61
CA TYR A 41 -6.51 -2.86 -8.36
C TYR A 41 -6.17 -2.87 -9.84
N THR A 42 -7.17 -3.21 -10.65
CA THR A 42 -7.06 -3.20 -12.11
C THR A 42 -6.87 -1.76 -12.63
N LYS A 43 -6.34 -1.64 -13.84
CA LYS A 43 -6.12 -0.36 -14.52
C LYS A 43 -7.45 0.36 -14.75
N GLU A 44 -8.50 -0.38 -15.12
CA GLU A 44 -9.84 0.19 -15.33
C GLU A 44 -10.37 0.81 -14.04
N PHE A 45 -10.21 0.11 -12.91
CA PHE A 45 -10.62 0.63 -11.61
C PHE A 45 -9.82 1.88 -11.20
N LYS A 46 -8.48 1.85 -11.38
CA LYS A 46 -7.62 3.01 -11.11
C LYS A 46 -8.04 4.21 -11.96
N LEU A 47 -8.31 4.01 -13.24
CA LEU A 47 -8.77 5.03 -14.17
C LEU A 47 -10.15 5.58 -13.77
N LYS A 48 -11.08 4.73 -13.34
CA LYS A 48 -12.38 5.16 -12.81
C LYS A 48 -12.21 6.12 -11.62
N CYS A 49 -11.34 5.78 -10.67
CA CYS A 49 -11.07 6.62 -9.50
C CYS A 49 -10.41 7.95 -9.89
N ILE A 50 -9.43 7.91 -10.80
CA ILE A 50 -8.76 9.13 -11.31
C ILE A 50 -9.77 10.05 -12.01
N LYS A 51 -10.60 9.51 -12.92
CA LYS A 51 -11.61 10.30 -13.62
C LYS A 51 -12.62 10.93 -12.67
N ALA A 52 -13.06 10.20 -11.64
CA ALA A 52 -13.94 10.76 -10.61
C ALA A 52 -13.31 11.99 -9.92
N TYR A 53 -12.01 11.93 -9.62
CA TYR A 53 -11.29 13.06 -9.05
C TYR A 53 -11.16 14.22 -10.04
N LEU A 54 -10.74 13.95 -11.28
CA LEU A 54 -10.58 14.99 -12.31
C LEU A 54 -11.91 15.67 -12.67
N ASN A 55 -13.03 14.95 -12.56
CA ASN A 55 -14.38 15.49 -12.75
C ASN A 55 -14.93 16.22 -11.52
N GLY A 56 -14.12 16.43 -10.47
CA GLY A 56 -14.53 17.17 -9.28
C GLY A 56 -15.58 16.46 -8.40
N GLN A 57 -15.73 15.13 -8.51
CA GLN A 57 -16.77 14.38 -7.79
C GLN A 57 -16.51 14.24 -6.28
N GLY A 58 -15.41 14.77 -5.78
CA GLY A 58 -15.05 14.79 -4.37
C GLY A 58 -13.55 14.97 -4.13
N SER A 59 -13.20 15.25 -2.88
CA SER A 59 -11.81 15.26 -2.43
C SER A 59 -11.17 13.88 -2.46
N TYR A 60 -9.84 13.82 -2.38
CA TYR A 60 -9.12 12.54 -2.31
C TYR A 60 -9.59 11.64 -1.16
N GLU A 61 -9.93 12.21 0.00
CA GLU A 61 -10.41 11.45 1.17
C GLU A 61 -11.81 10.88 0.90
N GLN A 62 -12.71 11.71 0.38
CA GLN A 62 -14.07 11.28 0.06
C GLN A 62 -14.08 10.18 -1.00
N LEU A 63 -13.28 10.31 -2.05
CA LEU A 63 -13.18 9.30 -3.11
C LEU A 63 -12.46 8.04 -2.62
N ALA A 64 -11.44 8.16 -1.76
CA ALA A 64 -10.81 7.00 -1.14
C ALA A 64 -11.82 6.19 -0.31
N ASN A 65 -12.60 6.85 0.53
CA ASN A 65 -13.65 6.20 1.31
C ASN A 65 -14.71 5.57 0.40
N LYS A 66 -15.22 6.34 -0.58
CA LYS A 66 -16.23 5.88 -1.56
C LYS A 66 -15.80 4.61 -2.29
N TYR A 67 -14.57 4.57 -2.80
CA TYR A 67 -14.05 3.44 -3.56
C TYR A 67 -13.38 2.35 -2.71
N GLY A 68 -13.26 2.55 -1.39
CA GLY A 68 -12.62 1.58 -0.50
C GLY A 68 -11.13 1.46 -0.71
N LEU A 69 -10.47 2.59 -0.97
CA LEU A 69 -9.03 2.67 -0.95
C LEU A 69 -8.55 2.72 0.50
N ARG A 70 -7.36 2.18 0.75
CA ARG A 70 -6.74 2.22 2.09
C ARG A 70 -6.48 3.65 2.59
N GLY A 71 -6.39 4.63 1.70
CA GLY A 71 -6.26 6.03 2.05
C GLY A 71 -6.09 6.94 0.84
N SER A 72 -6.26 8.24 1.06
CA SER A 72 -6.20 9.29 0.04
C SER A 72 -4.88 9.33 -0.73
N THR A 73 -3.76 8.98 -0.08
CA THR A 73 -2.43 8.92 -0.70
C THR A 73 -2.39 7.97 -1.90
N GLN A 74 -3.16 6.89 -1.88
CA GLN A 74 -3.21 5.94 -2.98
C GLN A 74 -3.77 6.58 -4.26
N LEU A 75 -4.87 7.33 -4.13
CA LEU A 75 -5.47 8.06 -5.25
C LEU A 75 -4.59 9.22 -5.71
N LYS A 76 -3.97 9.97 -4.78
CA LYS A 76 -2.98 11.02 -5.11
C LYS A 76 -1.85 10.48 -5.98
N ASN A 77 -1.29 9.33 -5.62
CA ASN A 77 -0.23 8.68 -6.38
C ASN A 77 -0.69 8.24 -7.78
N TRP A 78 -1.93 7.79 -7.92
CA TRP A 78 -2.49 7.42 -9.22
C TRP A 78 -2.72 8.63 -10.12
N VAL A 79 -3.28 9.72 -9.59
CA VAL A 79 -3.48 10.99 -10.31
C VAL A 79 -2.14 11.59 -10.74
N SER A 80 -1.15 11.63 -9.84
CA SER A 80 0.20 12.11 -10.16
C SER A 80 0.83 11.30 -11.31
N LYS A 81 0.74 9.95 -11.24
CA LYS A 81 1.24 9.09 -12.33
C LYS A 81 0.51 9.35 -13.64
N TYR A 82 -0.81 9.51 -13.60
CA TYR A 82 -1.62 9.83 -14.78
C TYR A 82 -1.22 11.16 -15.42
N ASN A 83 -1.07 12.23 -14.62
CA ASN A 83 -0.69 13.57 -15.11
C ASN A 83 0.75 13.62 -15.65
N SER A 84 1.66 12.80 -15.11
CA SER A 84 3.05 12.70 -15.59
C SER A 84 3.21 11.93 -16.92
N HIS A 85 2.12 11.60 -17.61
CA HIS A 85 2.06 10.72 -18.80
C HIS A 85 2.72 9.34 -18.58
N ARG A 86 2.99 8.94 -17.33
CA ARG A 86 3.52 7.62 -16.99
C ARG A 86 2.40 6.60 -17.10
N ARG A 87 2.64 5.49 -17.81
CA ARG A 87 1.65 4.41 -17.96
C ARG A 87 1.21 3.87 -16.59
N LEU A 88 -0.09 3.91 -16.32
CA LEU A 88 -0.70 3.20 -15.19
C LEU A 88 -0.59 1.69 -15.46
N LYS A 89 0.38 1.04 -14.81
CA LYS A 89 0.58 -0.41 -14.92
C LYS A 89 -0.41 -1.17 -14.02
N ASN A 90 -0.89 -2.29 -14.54
CA ASN A 90 -1.44 -3.36 -13.71
C ASN A 90 -0.31 -3.97 -12.88
N TYR A 91 -0.64 -4.45 -11.69
CA TYR A 91 0.32 -5.21 -10.90
C TYR A 91 0.39 -6.62 -11.49
N TYR A 92 1.46 -6.89 -12.22
CA TYR A 92 1.84 -8.24 -12.63
C TYR A 92 3.11 -8.57 -11.84
N PRO A 93 3.05 -9.42 -10.80
CA PRO A 93 4.26 -9.88 -10.15
C PRO A 93 5.07 -10.65 -11.20
N THR A 94 6.21 -10.12 -11.63
CA THR A 94 7.16 -10.84 -12.47
C THR A 94 7.72 -11.98 -11.63
N PRO A 95 7.38 -13.26 -11.90
CA PRO A 95 7.78 -14.37 -11.05
C PRO A 95 9.30 -14.47 -10.92
N GLU A 96 10.03 -14.06 -11.95
CA GLU A 96 11.49 -14.03 -12.03
C GLU A 96 12.14 -13.23 -10.89
N VAL A 97 11.60 -12.06 -10.54
CA VAL A 97 12.14 -11.20 -9.46
C VAL A 97 11.91 -11.84 -8.08
N TYR A 98 10.82 -12.59 -7.92
CA TYR A 98 10.47 -13.29 -6.67
C TYR A 98 11.03 -14.73 -6.60
N LYS A 99 11.70 -15.21 -7.66
CA LYS A 99 12.45 -16.48 -7.71
C LYS A 99 13.91 -16.33 -7.27
N MET A 100 14.26 -15.24 -6.59
CA MET A 100 15.56 -15.08 -5.96
C MET A 100 15.63 -15.96 -4.69
N THR A 101 15.72 -17.28 -4.87
CA THR A 101 16.01 -18.19 -3.77
C THR A 101 17.47 -18.04 -3.37
N ARG A 102 17.72 -17.56 -2.15
CA ARG A 102 19.06 -17.57 -1.55
C ARG A 102 19.61 -19.00 -1.58
N LYS A 103 20.82 -19.20 -2.12
CA LYS A 103 21.51 -20.49 -2.00
C LYS A 103 21.65 -20.83 -0.50
N LYS A 104 21.01 -21.90 -0.06
CA LYS A 104 21.25 -22.46 1.28
C LYS A 104 22.61 -23.15 1.23
N THR A 105 23.64 -22.51 1.78
CA THR A 105 24.97 -23.11 1.87
C THR A 105 25.08 -23.97 3.10
N ASN A 106 25.67 -25.16 2.95
CA ASN A 106 25.98 -26.05 4.07
C ASN A 106 27.30 -25.64 4.74
N GLN A 107 27.60 -26.22 5.91
CA GLN A 107 28.78 -25.86 6.69
C GLN A 107 30.08 -26.20 5.95
N GLN A 108 30.13 -27.36 5.29
CA GLN A 108 31.27 -27.81 4.47
C GLN A 108 31.60 -26.81 3.35
N GLU A 109 30.59 -26.37 2.58
CA GLU A 109 30.73 -25.37 1.51
C GLU A 109 31.26 -24.05 2.07
N ARG A 110 30.85 -23.65 3.28
CA ARG A 110 31.35 -22.42 3.91
C ARG A 110 32.81 -22.55 4.30
N GLU A 111 33.21 -23.70 4.84
CA GLU A 111 34.61 -23.99 5.20
C GLU A 111 35.52 -24.04 3.97
N GLU A 112 35.04 -24.61 2.86
CA GLU A 112 35.75 -24.63 1.57
C GLU A 112 35.90 -23.24 0.97
N ILE A 113 34.85 -22.41 1.00
CA ILE A 113 34.93 -21.02 0.53
C ILE A 113 35.94 -20.23 1.38
N VAL A 114 35.94 -20.40 2.70
CA VAL A 114 36.89 -19.75 3.60
C VAL A 114 38.33 -20.19 3.31
N LYS A 115 38.57 -21.49 3.10
CA LYS A 115 39.89 -22.01 2.69
C LYS A 115 40.33 -21.42 1.36
N TYR A 116 39.46 -21.42 0.35
CA TYR A 116 39.75 -20.89 -0.98
C TYR A 116 40.13 -19.40 -0.97
N CYS A 117 39.43 -18.58 -0.16
CA CYS A 117 39.76 -17.17 -0.01
C CYS A 117 41.05 -16.94 0.82
N GLY A 118 41.34 -17.81 1.80
CA GLY A 118 42.54 -17.73 2.62
C GLY A 118 43.82 -18.20 1.93
N THR A 119 43.71 -19.05 0.89
CA THR A 119 44.86 -19.56 0.11
C THR A 119 45.31 -18.65 -1.05
N MET A 120 44.65 -17.51 -1.26
CA MET A 120 45.06 -16.46 -2.23
C MET A 120 45.68 -15.24 -1.54
N ILE A 121 46.42 -15.47 -0.44
CA ILE A 121 47.36 -14.52 0.16
C ILE A 121 48.72 -15.21 0.30
#